data_AF-A0A533ZJH3-F1
#
_entry.id   AF-A0A533ZJH3-F1
#
_cell.length_a   1.000
_cell.length_b   1.000
_cell.length_c   1.000
_cell.angle_alpha   90.00
_cell.angle_beta   90.00
_cell.angle_gamma   90.00
#
_symmetry.space_group_name_H-M   'P 1'
#
loop_
_entity.id
_entity.type
_entity.pdbx_description
1 polymer ?
#
loop_
_entity_poly.entity_id
_entity_poly.type
_entity_poly.pdbx_seq_one_letter_code
_entity_poly.pdbx_strand_id
1 'polypeptide(L)'
;MKELRQSYLELVMSDSFSGENVESLPSVFAYPFTLIDVGAGGGINRRRWGKFRNLTVIGFEPDEREFKKLQDSERHRWFQVALSGAEGMFDLNVTRFQTGTSLLEPNLELIRTWNVPLSDFDIL
;
A
#
# COMPACT_ATOMS: atom_id res chain seq x y z
N MET A 1 -17.08 -2.28 19.29
CA MET A 1 -16.00 -2.42 18.27
C MET A 1 -14.62 -1.95 18.73
N LYS A 2 -14.49 -0.91 19.59
CA LYS A 2 -13.17 -0.51 20.13
C LYS A 2 -12.60 -1.49 21.18
N GLU A 3 -13.46 -2.07 22.02
CA GLU A 3 -13.04 -2.99 23.10
C GLU A 3 -12.45 -4.32 22.57
N LEU A 4 -13.06 -4.91 21.54
CA LEU A 4 -12.56 -6.12 20.88
C LEU A 4 -11.17 -5.94 20.24
N ARG A 5 -10.82 -4.70 19.86
CA ARG A 5 -9.52 -4.38 19.27
C ARG A 5 -8.44 -4.20 20.33
N GLN A 6 -8.83 -3.67 21.49
CA GLN A 6 -7.97 -3.49 22.65
C GLN A 6 -7.61 -4.84 23.27
N SER A 7 -8.59 -5.73 23.44
CA SER A 7 -8.37 -7.08 23.97
C SER A 7 -7.46 -7.94 23.07
N TYR A 8 -7.55 -7.77 21.75
CA TYR A 8 -6.71 -8.49 20.79
C TYR A 8 -5.25 -8.01 20.81
N LEU A 9 -5.03 -6.71 21.06
CA LEU A 9 -3.69 -6.14 21.18
C LEU A 9 -3.01 -6.52 22.50
N GLU A 10 -3.77 -6.58 23.60
CA GLU A 10 -3.26 -7.03 24.90
C GLU A 10 -2.85 -8.51 24.87
N LEU A 11 -3.63 -9.37 24.22
CA LEU A 11 -3.32 -10.80 24.07
C LEU A 11 -2.03 -11.07 23.27
N VAL A 12 -1.75 -10.23 22.25
CA VAL A 12 -0.53 -10.35 21.43
C VAL A 12 0.71 -9.82 22.14
N MET A 13 0.54 -9.00 23.18
CA MET A 13 1.65 -8.37 23.91
C MET A 13 2.00 -9.06 25.24
N SER A 14 1.16 -9.96 25.76
CA SER A 14 1.40 -10.70 27.00
C SER A 14 1.87 -12.14 26.71
N ASP A 15 3.08 -12.30 26.18
CA ASP A 15 3.70 -13.61 25.94
C ASP A 15 4.30 -14.19 27.25
N SER A 16 3.47 -14.26 28.30
CA SER A 16 3.79 -14.88 29.58
C SER A 16 2.52 -15.33 30.30
N PHE A 17 1.83 -16.32 29.73
CA PHE A 17 0.81 -17.08 30.45
C PHE A 17 1.16 -18.57 30.43
N SER A 18 1.51 -19.08 31.61
CA SER A 18 1.65 -20.50 31.89
C SER A 18 0.27 -21.10 32.17
N GLY A 19 -0.10 -22.17 31.45
CA GLY A 19 -1.24 -23.02 31.81
C GLY A 19 -2.17 -23.37 30.66
N GLU A 20 -1.86 -24.52 30.05
CA GLU A 20 -2.74 -25.55 29.46
C GLU A 20 -3.99 -25.17 28.62
N ASN A 21 -3.98 -25.68 27.37
CA ASN A 21 -5.10 -25.87 26.44
C ASN A 21 -5.73 -24.63 25.80
N VAL A 22 -4.88 -23.74 25.27
CA VAL A 22 -5.25 -22.93 24.11
C VAL A 22 -4.71 -23.68 22.89
N GLU A 23 -5.59 -24.32 22.11
CA GLU A 23 -5.21 -24.71 20.73
C GLU A 23 -4.49 -23.52 20.11
N SER A 24 -3.21 -23.69 19.78
CA SER A 24 -2.34 -22.57 19.44
C SER A 24 -2.95 -21.78 18.30
N LEU A 25 -3.56 -20.63 18.64
CA LEU A 25 -4.14 -19.76 17.63
C LEU A 25 -3.05 -19.49 16.60
N PRO A 26 -3.31 -19.73 15.30
CA PRO A 26 -2.32 -19.48 14.28
C PRO A 26 -1.78 -18.08 14.46
N SER A 27 -0.47 -17.94 14.61
CA SER A 27 0.18 -16.63 14.71
C SER A 27 -0.38 -15.75 13.59
N VAL A 28 -0.83 -14.54 13.91
CA VAL A 28 -1.34 -13.59 12.90
C VAL A 28 -0.32 -13.34 11.79
N PHE A 29 0.97 -13.55 12.06
CA PHE A 29 2.07 -13.46 11.10
C PHE A 29 2.17 -14.65 10.14
N ALA A 30 1.56 -15.78 10.48
CA ALA A 30 1.43 -16.97 9.65
C ALA A 30 0.08 -17.05 8.92
N TYR A 31 -0.89 -16.20 9.27
CA TYR A 31 -2.19 -16.18 8.60
C TYR A 31 -2.03 -15.77 7.12
N PRO A 32 -2.59 -16.54 6.16
CA PRO A 32 -2.51 -16.21 4.75
C PRO A 32 -3.51 -15.10 4.38
N PHE A 33 -3.03 -14.04 3.76
CA PHE A 33 -3.91 -13.00 3.21
C PHE A 33 -3.27 -12.33 2.00
N THR A 34 -4.13 -11.72 1.17
CA THR A 34 -3.71 -10.95 0.01
C THR A 34 -3.86 -9.46 0.30
N LEU A 35 -2.79 -8.69 0.06
CA LEU A 35 -2.82 -7.24 0.04
C LEU A 35 -3.02 -6.77 -1.41
N ILE A 36 -4.05 -5.94 -1.61
CA ILE A 36 -4.21 -5.17 -2.84
C ILE A 36 -3.56 -3.81 -2.60
N ASP A 37 -2.48 -3.51 -3.33
CA ASP A 37 -1.71 -2.28 -3.17
C ASP A 37 -1.92 -1.37 -4.39
N VAL A 38 -2.52 -0.19 -4.17
CA VAL A 38 -2.90 0.73 -5.25
C VAL A 38 -1.99 1.95 -5.19
N GLY A 39 -1.22 2.19 -6.25
CA GLY A 39 -0.11 3.15 -6.21
C GLY A 39 1.09 2.54 -5.48
N ALA A 40 1.49 1.34 -5.92
CA ALA A 40 2.49 0.53 -5.24
C ALA A 40 3.94 1.02 -5.41
N GLY A 41 4.17 2.30 -5.74
CA GLY A 41 5.46 2.89 -6.06
C GLY A 41 6.61 2.41 -5.17
N GLY A 42 7.66 1.85 -5.78
CA GLY A 42 8.82 1.28 -5.08
C GLY A 42 8.57 -0.06 -4.35
N GLY A 43 7.34 -0.58 -4.39
CA GLY A 43 6.92 -1.87 -3.88
C GLY A 43 6.48 -1.85 -2.41
N ILE A 44 6.31 -3.06 -1.87
CA ILE A 44 5.85 -3.30 -0.51
C ILE A 44 6.80 -2.69 0.55
N ASN A 45 6.23 -1.92 1.48
CA ASN A 45 6.93 -1.47 2.68
C ASN A 45 7.32 -2.66 3.58
N ARG A 46 8.58 -3.10 3.47
CA ARG A 46 9.10 -4.26 4.21
C ARG A 46 9.05 -4.09 5.74
N ARG A 47 9.19 -2.86 6.26
CA ARG A 47 9.12 -2.63 7.72
C ARG A 47 7.72 -2.90 8.26
N ARG A 48 6.69 -2.51 7.51
CA ARG A 48 5.28 -2.69 7.88
C ARG A 48 4.80 -4.13 7.64
N TRP A 49 5.14 -4.68 6.48
CA TRP A 49 4.52 -5.90 5.96
C TRP A 49 5.43 -7.13 5.94
N GLY A 50 6.76 -6.98 6.06
CA GLY A 50 7.72 -8.09 5.98
C GLY A 50 7.62 -9.13 7.11
N LYS A 51 6.88 -8.82 8.17
CA LYS A 51 6.60 -9.75 9.28
C LYS A 51 5.56 -10.83 8.92
N PHE A 52 4.77 -10.64 7.86
CA PHE A 52 3.75 -11.61 7.44
C PHE A 52 4.34 -12.60 6.45
N ARG A 53 4.56 -13.83 6.91
CA ARG A 53 5.22 -14.89 6.11
C ARG A 53 4.36 -15.38 4.96
N ASN A 54 3.04 -15.30 5.13
CA ASN A 54 2.04 -15.77 4.16
C ASN A 54 1.30 -14.65 3.44
N LEU A 55 1.98 -13.52 3.24
CA LEU A 55 1.47 -12.41 2.45
C LEU A 55 1.60 -12.69 0.96
N THR A 56 0.49 -12.51 0.25
CA THR A 56 0.42 -12.38 -1.21
C THR A 56 0.14 -10.91 -1.55
N VAL A 57 0.71 -10.39 -2.63
CA VAL A 57 0.48 -9.01 -3.07
C VAL A 57 0.02 -9.00 -4.51
N ILE A 58 -1.05 -8.24 -4.77
CA ILE A 58 -1.48 -7.83 -6.09
C ILE A 58 -1.36 -6.31 -6.10
N GLY A 59 -0.34 -5.80 -6.77
CA GLY A 59 -0.04 -4.37 -6.79
C GLY A 59 -0.27 -3.72 -8.13
N PHE A 60 -0.68 -2.46 -8.10
CA PHE A 60 -0.98 -1.63 -9.26
C PHE A 60 -0.11 -0.37 -9.22
N GLU A 61 0.67 -0.14 -10.27
CA GLU A 61 1.53 1.03 -10.40
C GLU A 61 1.49 1.55 -11.85
N PRO A 62 0.78 2.65 -12.13
CA PRO A 62 0.63 3.16 -13.49
C PRO A 62 1.86 3.92 -14.01
N ASP A 63 2.69 4.52 -13.15
CA ASP A 63 3.91 5.21 -13.59
C ASP A 63 4.95 4.18 -14.03
N GLU A 64 5.26 4.16 -15.33
CA GLU A 64 6.23 3.25 -15.94
C GLU A 64 7.58 3.25 -15.22
N ARG A 65 8.02 4.41 -14.71
CA ARG A 65 9.33 4.58 -14.06
C ARG A 65 9.38 3.84 -12.73
N GLU A 66 8.28 3.83 -12.00
CA GLU A 66 8.16 3.09 -10.74
C GLU A 66 7.86 1.62 -10.98
N PHE A 67 7.00 1.32 -11.95
CA PHE A 67 6.66 -0.05 -12.31
C PHE A 67 7.91 -0.86 -12.69
N LYS A 68 8.83 -0.27 -13.45
CA LYS A 68 10.11 -0.90 -13.84
C LYS A 68 11.00 -1.32 -12.65
N LYS A 69 10.77 -0.79 -11.45
CA LYS A 69 11.50 -1.17 -10.23
C LYS A 69 10.90 -2.40 -9.54
N LEU A 70 9.67 -2.76 -9.90
CA LEU A 70 8.94 -3.86 -9.31
C LEU A 70 9.36 -5.19 -9.96
N GLN A 71 9.40 -6.24 -9.15
CA GLN A 71 9.72 -7.59 -9.60
C GLN A 71 8.66 -8.55 -9.11
N ASP A 72 8.12 -9.30 -10.06
CA ASP A 72 7.24 -10.42 -9.77
C ASP A 72 7.97 -11.48 -8.95
N SER A 73 7.19 -12.20 -8.16
CA SER A 73 7.64 -13.40 -7.43
C SER A 73 6.50 -14.41 -7.39
N GLU A 74 6.72 -15.55 -6.73
CA GLU A 74 5.65 -16.53 -6.50
C GLU A 74 4.45 -15.93 -5.75
N ARG A 75 4.68 -14.91 -4.90
CA ARG A 75 3.65 -14.34 -4.03
C ARG A 75 3.25 -12.91 -4.39
N HIS A 76 4.03 -12.23 -5.23
CA HIS A 76 3.76 -10.84 -5.59
C HIS A 76 3.61 -10.72 -7.10
N ARG A 77 2.52 -10.10 -7.53
CA ARG A 77 2.27 -9.75 -8.92
C ARG A 77 2.02 -8.26 -9.04
N TRP A 78 2.62 -7.66 -10.06
CA TRP A 78 2.51 -6.22 -10.31
C TRP A 78 1.89 -5.97 -11.68
N PHE A 79 0.97 -5.00 -11.74
CA PHE A 79 0.29 -4.60 -12.96
C PHE A 79 0.55 -3.12 -13.25
N GLN A 80 1.00 -2.83 -14.48
CA GLN A 80 1.24 -1.46 -14.93
C GLN A 80 -0.05 -0.79 -15.38
N VAL A 81 -1.00 -0.62 -14.46
CA VAL A 81 -2.29 0.00 -14.73
C VAL A 81 -2.76 0.80 -13.51
N ALA A 82 -3.54 1.85 -13.75
CA ALA A 82 -4.27 2.55 -12.71
C ALA A 82 -5.61 1.84 -12.45
N LEU A 83 -6.13 1.96 -11.22
CA LEU A 83 -7.50 1.54 -10.92
C LEU A 83 -8.44 2.74 -11.00
N SER A 84 -9.55 2.56 -11.71
CA SER A 84 -10.58 3.58 -11.93
C SER A 84 -11.98 2.96 -11.78
N GLY A 85 -13.00 3.80 -11.62
CA GLY A 85 -14.39 3.36 -11.60
C GLY A 85 -14.92 2.92 -12.97
N ALA A 86 -14.17 3.15 -14.04
CA ALA A 86 -14.48 2.70 -15.39
C ALA A 86 -13.21 2.22 -16.10
N GLU A 87 -13.37 1.26 -17.02
CA GLU A 87 -12.31 0.81 -17.91
C GLU A 87 -12.07 1.86 -19.01
N GLY A 88 -10.80 2.06 -19.38
CA GLY A 88 -10.43 2.96 -20.46
C GLY A 88 -8.95 3.33 -20.46
N MET A 89 -8.57 4.11 -21.46
CA MET A 89 -7.28 4.79 -21.52
C MET A 89 -7.48 6.24 -21.07
N PHE A 90 -6.62 6.68 -20.16
CA PHE A 90 -6.64 8.02 -19.60
C PHE A 90 -5.23 8.58 -19.59
N ASP A 91 -5.11 9.89 -19.75
CA ASP A 91 -3.84 10.57 -19.54
C ASP A 91 -3.49 10.54 -18.05
N LEU A 92 -2.29 10.06 -17.75
CA LEU A 92 -1.75 10.06 -16.39
C LEU A 92 -0.90 11.32 -16.21
N ASN A 93 -1.35 12.24 -15.37
CA ASN A 93 -0.60 13.45 -15.03
C ASN A 93 0.49 13.08 -14.02
N VAL A 94 1.67 12.75 -14.52
CA VAL A 94 2.83 12.38 -13.71
C VAL A 94 3.58 13.65 -13.32
N THR A 95 3.63 13.96 -12.02
CA THR A 95 4.38 15.13 -11.56
C THR A 95 5.83 14.78 -11.20
N ARG A 96 6.60 15.79 -10.80
CA ARG A 96 7.96 15.63 -10.28
C ARG A 96 8.07 14.56 -9.19
N PHE A 97 7.09 14.49 -8.29
CA PHE A 97 7.02 13.49 -7.23
C PHE A 97 5.92 12.48 -7.52
N GLN A 98 6.25 11.19 -7.49
CA GLN A 98 5.30 10.11 -7.83
C GLN A 98 4.01 10.13 -7.00
N THR A 99 4.10 10.62 -5.75
CA THR A 99 2.95 10.77 -4.85
C THR A 99 1.95 11.83 -5.31
N GLY A 100 2.31 12.67 -6.29
CA GLY A 100 1.45 13.67 -6.91
C GLY A 100 0.84 13.23 -8.24
N THR A 101 1.08 12.00 -8.67
CA THR A 101 0.56 11.46 -9.92
C THR A 101 -0.95 11.19 -9.82
N SER A 102 -1.73 11.63 -10.82
CA SER A 102 -3.18 11.50 -10.83
C SER A 102 -3.76 11.46 -12.24
N LEU A 103 -4.99 10.95 -12.38
CA LEU A 103 -5.79 11.13 -13.60
C LEU A 103 -6.30 12.56 -13.75
N LEU A 104 -6.28 13.35 -12.67
CA LEU A 104 -6.68 14.76 -12.67
C LEU A 104 -5.46 15.66 -12.72
N GLU A 105 -5.55 16.75 -13.47
CA GLU A 105 -4.53 17.79 -13.45
C GLU A 105 -4.43 18.44 -12.06
N PRO A 106 -3.23 18.86 -11.63
CA PRO A 106 -3.07 19.64 -10.41
C PRO A 106 -3.86 20.95 -10.46
N ASN A 107 -4.69 21.21 -9.45
CA ASN A 107 -5.37 22.48 -9.32
C ASN A 107 -4.40 23.54 -8.77
N LEU A 108 -3.63 24.18 -9.66
CA LEU A 108 -2.61 25.16 -9.29
C LEU A 108 -3.20 26.41 -8.61
N GLU A 109 -4.44 26.78 -8.90
CA GLU A 109 -5.13 27.89 -8.23
C GLU A 109 -5.35 27.57 -6.73
N LEU A 110 -5.86 26.37 -6.43
CA LEU A 110 -6.01 25.90 -5.05
C LEU A 110 -4.66 25.75 -4.35
N ILE A 111 -3.67 25.13 -5.01
CA ILE A 111 -2.36 24.84 -4.42
C ILE A 111 -1.63 26.14 -4.03
N ARG A 112 -1.79 27.22 -4.81
CA ARG A 112 -1.24 28.54 -4.46
C ARG A 112 -1.69 29.03 -3.08
N THR A 113 -2.88 28.64 -2.62
CA THR A 113 -3.40 29.03 -1.30
C THR A 113 -2.69 28.34 -0.13
N TRP A 114 -1.95 27.25 -0.38
CA TRP A 114 -1.28 26.45 0.66
C TRP A 114 0.16 26.87 0.93
N ASN A 115 0.69 27.86 0.19
CA ASN A 115 2.05 28.38 0.35
C ASN A 115 3.15 27.30 0.27
N VAL A 116 2.99 26.36 -0.67
CA VAL A 116 3.96 25.30 -1.00
C VAL A 116 4.64 25.59 -2.35
N PRO A 117 5.83 25.02 -2.63
CA PRO A 117 6.46 25.16 -3.94
C PRO A 117 5.57 24.58 -5.06
N LEU A 118 5.20 25.41 -6.04
CA LEU A 118 4.36 24.97 -7.17
C LEU A 118 5.09 23.97 -8.08
N SER A 119 6.41 24.04 -8.12
CA SER A 119 7.27 23.15 -8.93
C SER A 119 7.13 21.66 -8.58
N ASP A 120 6.56 21.35 -7.42
CA ASP A 120 6.33 19.98 -6.99
C ASP A 120 5.17 19.33 -7.77
N PHE A 121 4.36 20.16 -8.44
CA PHE A 121 3.18 19.79 -9.21
C PHE A 121 3.38 19.97 -10.73
N ASP A 122 4.58 20.32 -11.17
CA ASP A 122 4.91 20.36 -12.60
C ASP A 122 4.76 18.94 -13.19
N ILE A 123 3.99 18.83 -14.27
CA ILE A 123 3.81 17.59 -15.05
C ILE A 123 5.05 17.38 -15.92
N LEU A 124 5.57 16.16 -15.95
CA LEU A 124 6.80 15.76 -16.65
C LEU A 124 6.56 15.28 -18.08
#